data_AF-A0A8J8YPK2-F1
#
_entry.id   AF-A0A8J8YPK2-F1
#
_cell.length_a   1.000
_cell.length_b   1.000
_cell.length_c   1.000
_cell.angle_alpha   90.00
_cell.angle_beta   90.00
_cell.angle_gamma   90.00
#
_symmetry.space_group_name_H-M   'P 1'
#
loop_
_entity.id
_entity.type
_entity.pdbx_description
1 polymer ?
#
loop_
_entity_poly.entity_id
_entity_poly.type
_entity_poly.pdbx_seq_one_letter_code
_entity_poly.pdbx_strand_id
1 'polypeptide(L)'
;MDPAVVWPQPPATGRYGRRIRSCLHLLIFTSTHPTRRPALVRPFLAGAVSSADRSVGRGSRFFLQLMADRSDGPIGRLPEHLIIEILIRLPVYEWVQLACVNKHWASIFQGECVWQTAIARNWPSAGLRKRWPGPIPRGSARRRFQALYVSENLVPSGGEIDELVGHTYLYLKEQLERPVMPPSSILHGTIIDQFIACGNTGEKAHDLASKIWLAVIDSLEENQQTFLLLKRVAQEGEFFLPFPYSRSYRVLWRVFDKLFTDFRDCFSGAEYHDVLSTAKSRFQPVPSTWLGH
;
A
#
# COMPACT_ATOMS: atom_id res chain seq x y z
N MET A 1 -39.47 34.67 -16.56
CA MET A 1 -39.95 33.32 -16.93
C MET A 1 -39.27 32.99 -18.24
N ASP A 2 -38.11 32.34 -18.15
CA ASP A 2 -37.17 32.15 -19.25
C ASP A 2 -37.57 31.02 -20.19
N PRO A 3 -37.29 31.15 -21.51
CA PRO A 3 -37.53 30.10 -22.48
C PRO A 3 -36.42 29.04 -22.46
N ALA A 4 -36.84 27.78 -22.63
CA ALA A 4 -36.01 26.59 -22.60
C ALA A 4 -34.98 26.55 -23.74
N VAL A 5 -33.73 26.26 -23.39
CA VAL A 5 -32.65 25.92 -24.33
C VAL A 5 -32.68 24.41 -24.62
N VAL A 6 -32.82 24.09 -25.90
CA VAL A 6 -32.83 22.75 -26.50
C VAL A 6 -31.40 22.21 -26.60
N TRP A 7 -31.15 21.00 -26.09
CA TRP A 7 -29.92 20.25 -26.30
C TRP A 7 -30.14 19.13 -27.34
N PRO A 8 -29.15 18.85 -28.21
CA PRO A 8 -29.30 17.87 -29.28
C PRO A 8 -29.23 16.42 -28.76
N GLN A 9 -30.13 15.58 -29.28
CA GLN A 9 -30.14 14.12 -29.09
C GLN A 9 -29.08 13.45 -29.98
N PRO A 10 -28.27 12.51 -29.45
CA PRO A 10 -27.42 11.65 -30.27
C PRO A 10 -28.19 10.42 -30.80
N PRO A 11 -27.79 9.84 -31.94
CA PRO A 11 -28.56 8.81 -32.61
C PRO A 11 -28.50 7.46 -31.89
N ALA A 12 -29.65 6.78 -31.88
CA ALA A 12 -29.80 5.40 -31.47
C ALA A 12 -29.32 4.45 -32.59
N THR A 13 -28.23 3.72 -32.38
CA THR A 13 -28.03 2.38 -32.93
C THR A 13 -27.08 1.58 -32.03
N GLY A 14 -27.50 0.39 -31.65
CA GLY A 14 -26.79 -0.47 -30.71
C GLY A 14 -25.63 -1.25 -31.35
N ARG A 15 -24.70 -1.67 -30.48
CA ARG A 15 -24.23 -3.07 -30.38
C ARG A 15 -23.44 -3.24 -29.08
N TYR A 16 -23.78 -4.33 -28.41
CA TYR A 16 -23.29 -4.79 -27.12
C TYR A 16 -21.77 -4.96 -27.06
N GLY A 17 -21.21 -4.78 -25.85
CA GLY A 17 -19.95 -5.42 -25.47
C GLY A 17 -18.72 -4.52 -25.45
N ARG A 18 -18.68 -3.51 -24.57
CA ARG A 18 -17.44 -2.85 -24.14
C ARG A 18 -17.70 -2.00 -22.89
N ARG A 19 -17.78 -2.64 -21.72
CA ARG A 19 -17.74 -1.97 -20.39
C ARG A 19 -17.45 -3.00 -19.29
N ILE A 20 -16.27 -3.63 -19.35
CA ILE A 20 -15.61 -4.27 -18.20
C ILE A 20 -14.12 -3.96 -18.35
N ARG A 21 -13.72 -2.69 -18.16
CA ARG A 21 -12.30 -2.30 -18.16
C ARG A 21 -11.95 -1.23 -17.11
N SER A 22 -12.79 -1.02 -16.08
CA SER A 22 -12.52 0.05 -15.09
C SER A 22 -12.81 -0.30 -13.63
N CYS A 23 -13.07 -1.57 -13.27
CA CYS A 23 -13.48 -1.90 -11.89
C CYS A 23 -12.46 -2.66 -11.05
N LEU A 24 -11.21 -2.81 -11.49
CA LEU A 24 -10.27 -3.72 -10.83
C LEU A 24 -8.89 -3.14 -10.47
N HIS A 25 -8.71 -1.83 -10.69
CA HIS A 25 -7.40 -1.19 -10.61
C HIS A 25 -6.93 -0.84 -9.19
N LEU A 26 -7.69 -1.19 -8.14
CA LEU A 26 -7.43 -0.66 -6.80
C LEU A 26 -7.57 -1.68 -5.67
N LEU A 27 -7.74 -2.97 -5.94
CA LEU A 27 -8.29 -3.83 -4.89
C LEU A 27 -7.31 -4.27 -3.80
N ILE A 28 -6.01 -4.52 -4.05
CA ILE A 28 -5.12 -4.91 -2.92
C ILE A 28 -3.70 -4.33 -2.98
N PHE A 29 -3.01 -4.32 -4.12
CA PHE A 29 -1.70 -3.66 -4.27
C PHE A 29 -1.50 -3.40 -5.76
N THR A 30 -1.10 -2.19 -6.14
CA THR A 30 -0.22 -2.11 -7.32
C THR A 30 1.14 -2.64 -6.85
N SER A 31 1.49 -3.83 -7.35
CA SER A 31 2.82 -4.46 -7.31
C SER A 31 3.73 -4.15 -6.11
N THR A 32 3.46 -4.72 -4.93
CA THR A 32 4.50 -4.83 -3.88
C THR A 32 4.42 -6.18 -3.19
N HIS A 33 5.08 -7.18 -3.78
CA HIS A 33 5.56 -8.32 -3.01
C HIS A 33 6.89 -7.93 -2.36
N PRO A 34 7.06 -8.05 -1.04
CA PRO A 34 8.37 -8.06 -0.42
C PRO A 34 8.98 -9.46 -0.60
N THR A 35 9.31 -9.85 -1.83
CA THR A 35 10.19 -11.00 -2.07
C THR A 35 11.64 -10.55 -1.99
N ARG A 36 12.11 -10.20 -0.80
CA ARG A 36 13.53 -10.24 -0.44
C ARG A 36 13.64 -10.37 1.08
N ARG A 37 13.88 -11.61 1.52
CA ARG A 37 14.39 -11.87 2.88
C ARG A 37 15.70 -11.09 3.03
N PRO A 38 15.92 -10.32 4.11
CA PRO A 38 17.25 -9.84 4.43
C PRO A 38 18.12 -11.06 4.75
N ALA A 39 19.22 -11.21 4.01
CA ALA A 39 20.27 -12.16 4.33
C ALA A 39 20.93 -11.70 5.64
N LEU A 40 20.71 -12.47 6.70
CA LEU A 40 21.45 -12.33 7.95
C LEU A 40 21.82 -13.74 8.44
N VAL A 41 23.11 -14.04 8.26
CA VAL A 41 23.99 -14.93 9.04
C VAL A 41 23.40 -16.28 9.48
N ARG A 42 23.78 -17.34 8.76
CA ARG A 42 23.73 -18.74 9.23
C ARG A 42 24.55 -18.90 10.52
N PRO A 43 24.11 -19.78 11.43
CA PRO A 43 24.94 -20.91 11.75
C PRO A 43 24.24 -22.25 11.50
N PHE A 44 25.08 -23.24 11.27
CA PHE A 44 24.82 -24.66 11.09
C PHE A 44 23.68 -25.21 11.95
N LEU A 45 22.72 -25.89 11.30
CA LEU A 45 22.26 -27.24 11.66
C LEU A 45 21.54 -27.82 10.44
N ALA A 46 22.14 -28.86 9.87
CA ALA A 46 21.55 -29.66 8.81
C ALA A 46 20.45 -30.56 9.40
N GLY A 47 19.29 -30.65 8.75
CA GLY A 47 18.27 -31.62 9.13
C GLY A 47 16.86 -31.28 8.64
N ALA A 48 16.52 -31.80 7.46
CA ALA A 48 15.17 -32.21 7.05
C ALA A 48 14.01 -31.20 7.16
N VAL A 49 13.75 -30.44 6.09
CA VAL A 49 12.37 -30.19 5.60
C VAL A 49 12.42 -29.96 4.08
N SER A 50 12.15 -31.00 3.29
CA SER A 50 11.86 -30.88 1.86
C SER A 50 10.71 -31.82 1.54
N SER A 51 9.49 -31.27 1.43
CA SER A 51 8.33 -31.94 0.80
C SER A 51 7.06 -31.05 0.74
N ALA A 52 6.87 -30.09 1.65
CA ALA A 52 5.55 -29.45 1.82
C ALA A 52 5.19 -28.34 0.81
N ASP A 53 6.13 -27.80 0.04
CA ASP A 53 5.93 -26.53 -0.69
C ASP A 53 5.37 -26.70 -2.13
N ARG A 54 5.09 -27.93 -2.58
CA ARG A 54 4.60 -28.20 -3.95
C ARG A 54 3.12 -28.60 -4.03
N SER A 55 2.43 -28.76 -2.90
CA SER A 55 1.01 -29.17 -2.87
C SER A 55 0.03 -27.99 -2.84
N VAL A 56 0.42 -26.85 -2.27
CA VAL A 56 -0.45 -25.67 -2.08
C VAL A 56 -0.84 -25.02 -3.42
N GLY A 57 0.08 -24.96 -4.38
CA GLY A 57 -0.17 -24.35 -5.70
C GLY A 57 -1.09 -25.15 -6.64
N ARG A 58 -1.34 -26.43 -6.35
CA ARG A 58 -2.19 -27.29 -7.19
C ARG A 58 -3.67 -27.20 -6.79
N GLY A 59 -3.95 -27.05 -5.49
CA GLY A 59 -5.31 -26.89 -4.96
C GLY A 59 -5.96 -25.55 -5.35
N SER A 60 -5.22 -24.44 -5.27
CA SER A 60 -5.72 -23.09 -5.63
C SER A 60 -6.11 -22.99 -7.11
N ARG A 61 -5.30 -23.54 -8.03
CA ARG A 61 -5.67 -23.60 -9.46
C ARG A 61 -6.88 -24.47 -9.73
N PHE A 62 -6.99 -25.62 -9.05
CA PHE A 62 -8.14 -26.50 -9.21
C PHE A 62 -9.43 -25.84 -8.70
N PHE A 63 -9.35 -25.09 -7.60
CA PHE A 63 -10.46 -24.33 -7.04
C PHE A 63 -10.88 -23.19 -8.00
N LEU A 64 -9.95 -22.39 -8.51
CA LEU A 64 -10.24 -21.35 -9.50
C LEU A 64 -10.85 -21.91 -10.79
N GLN A 65 -10.40 -23.09 -11.24
CA GLN A 65 -10.94 -23.78 -12.42
C GLN A 65 -12.37 -24.31 -12.19
N LEU A 66 -12.67 -24.81 -10.98
CA LEU A 66 -14.01 -25.27 -10.59
C LEU A 66 -15.00 -24.11 -10.44
N MET A 67 -14.50 -22.90 -10.15
CA MET A 67 -15.31 -21.69 -9.89
C MET A 67 -15.50 -20.77 -11.09
N ALA A 68 -14.79 -21.03 -12.19
CA ALA A 68 -14.98 -20.34 -13.46
C ALA A 68 -16.15 -20.91 -14.28
N ASP A 69 -16.69 -22.07 -13.89
CA ASP A 69 -17.93 -22.56 -14.49
C ASP A 69 -19.08 -21.65 -14.05
N ARG A 70 -19.96 -21.31 -14.99
CA ARG A 70 -20.89 -20.16 -14.95
C ARG A 70 -21.72 -20.11 -13.66
N SER A 71 -22.41 -18.98 -13.42
CA SER A 71 -23.33 -18.69 -12.29
C SER A 71 -24.27 -19.81 -11.81
N ASP A 72 -24.40 -20.90 -12.57
CA ASP A 72 -25.19 -22.08 -12.27
C ASP A 72 -24.42 -23.20 -11.54
N GLY A 73 -23.10 -23.05 -11.36
CA GLY A 73 -22.25 -23.97 -10.60
C GLY A 73 -22.62 -24.02 -9.11
N PRO A 74 -22.25 -25.09 -8.38
CA PRO A 74 -22.70 -25.35 -7.01
C PRO A 74 -22.35 -24.21 -6.03
N ILE A 75 -21.26 -23.48 -6.27
CA ILE A 75 -20.82 -22.36 -5.44
C ILE A 75 -21.61 -21.08 -5.73
N GLY A 76 -22.05 -20.86 -6.98
CA GLY A 76 -22.84 -19.70 -7.37
C GLY A 76 -24.26 -19.70 -6.78
N ARG A 77 -24.74 -20.87 -6.31
CA ARG A 77 -26.05 -21.05 -5.66
C ARG A 77 -26.01 -20.90 -4.14
N LEU A 78 -24.82 -20.77 -3.55
CA LEU A 78 -24.70 -20.61 -2.10
C LEU A 78 -25.24 -19.24 -1.66
N PRO A 79 -25.87 -19.15 -0.48
CA PRO A 79 -26.14 -17.87 0.16
C PRO A 79 -24.88 -17.01 0.28
N GLU A 80 -25.02 -15.69 0.11
CA GLU A 80 -23.90 -14.73 0.08
C GLU A 80 -22.99 -14.82 1.32
N HIS A 81 -23.57 -15.02 2.51
CA HIS A 81 -22.80 -15.15 3.75
C HIS A 81 -21.85 -16.36 3.76
N LEU A 82 -22.23 -17.48 3.11
CA LEU A 82 -21.36 -18.65 2.96
C LEU A 82 -20.28 -18.39 1.92
N ILE A 83 -20.61 -17.69 0.83
CA ILE A 83 -19.61 -17.28 -0.17
C ILE A 83 -18.55 -16.39 0.49
N ILE A 84 -18.96 -15.39 1.27
CA ILE A 84 -18.05 -14.53 2.03
C ILE A 84 -17.17 -15.36 2.96
N GLU A 85 -17.75 -16.30 3.70
CA GLU A 85 -17.03 -17.14 4.66
C GLU A 85 -15.98 -18.06 3.98
N ILE A 86 -16.24 -18.52 2.75
CA ILE A 86 -15.28 -19.23 1.92
C ILE A 86 -14.19 -18.26 1.43
N LEU A 87 -14.57 -17.11 0.86
CA LEU A 87 -13.64 -16.14 0.29
C LEU A 87 -12.62 -15.64 1.31
N ILE A 88 -13.05 -15.31 2.54
CA ILE A 88 -12.15 -14.78 3.57
C ILE A 88 -11.18 -15.84 4.14
N ARG A 89 -11.37 -17.12 3.83
CA ARG A 89 -10.43 -18.19 4.18
C ARG A 89 -9.30 -18.33 3.18
N LEU A 90 -9.47 -17.80 1.97
CA LEU A 90 -8.45 -17.83 0.95
C LEU A 90 -7.37 -16.77 1.23
N PRO A 91 -6.12 -16.99 0.81
CA PRO A 91 -5.05 -16.03 1.02
C PRO A 91 -5.37 -14.66 0.39
N VAL A 92 -5.07 -13.58 1.11
CA VAL A 92 -5.39 -12.20 0.70
C VAL A 92 -4.81 -11.84 -0.68
N TYR A 93 -3.65 -12.38 -1.04
CA TYR A 93 -3.04 -12.12 -2.36
C TYR A 93 -3.87 -12.66 -3.54
N GLU A 94 -4.77 -13.62 -3.32
CA GLU A 94 -5.64 -14.16 -4.37
C GLU A 94 -6.91 -13.33 -4.58
N TRP A 95 -7.30 -12.50 -3.61
CA TRP A 95 -8.60 -11.83 -3.60
C TRP A 95 -8.83 -10.88 -4.77
N VAL A 96 -7.78 -10.27 -5.34
CA VAL A 96 -7.89 -9.49 -6.58
C VAL A 96 -8.36 -10.36 -7.74
N GLN A 97 -7.80 -11.57 -7.86
CA GLN A 97 -8.17 -12.52 -8.89
C GLN A 97 -9.58 -13.07 -8.64
N LEU A 98 -9.93 -13.36 -7.38
CA LEU A 98 -11.27 -13.79 -7.00
C LEU A 98 -12.33 -12.72 -7.35
N ALA A 99 -12.05 -11.44 -7.09
CA ALA A 99 -12.93 -10.34 -7.48
C ALA A 99 -13.15 -10.23 -9.00
N CYS A 100 -12.28 -10.82 -9.83
CA CYS A 100 -12.43 -10.85 -11.29
C CYS A 100 -13.34 -11.95 -11.82
N VAL A 101 -13.61 -12.99 -11.01
CA VAL A 101 -14.20 -14.26 -11.51
C VAL A 101 -15.56 -14.01 -12.14
N ASN A 102 -16.43 -13.23 -11.48
CA ASN A 102 -17.71 -12.83 -12.04
C ASN A 102 -18.21 -11.52 -11.37
N LYS A 103 -19.29 -10.95 -11.92
CA LYS A 103 -19.87 -9.68 -11.43
C LYS A 103 -20.39 -9.77 -10.00
N HIS A 104 -20.94 -10.92 -9.59
CA HIS A 104 -21.47 -11.11 -8.24
C HIS A 104 -20.32 -11.08 -7.21
N TRP A 105 -19.21 -11.74 -7.51
CA TRP A 105 -18.02 -11.75 -6.66
C TRP A 105 -17.38 -10.37 -6.58
N ALA A 106 -17.29 -9.68 -7.72
CA ALA A 106 -16.87 -8.29 -7.74
C ALA A 106 -17.74 -7.40 -6.83
N SER A 107 -19.07 -7.59 -6.83
CA SER A 107 -19.97 -6.84 -5.94
C SER A 107 -19.78 -7.20 -4.46
N ILE A 108 -19.49 -8.46 -4.13
CA ILE A 108 -19.16 -8.87 -2.75
C ILE A 108 -17.92 -8.10 -2.25
N PHE A 109 -16.84 -8.04 -3.04
CA PHE A 109 -15.62 -7.30 -2.68
C PHE A 109 -15.79 -5.77 -2.65
N GLN A 110 -16.86 -5.24 -3.25
CA GLN A 110 -17.25 -3.83 -3.12
C GLN A 110 -18.07 -3.56 -1.86
N GLY A 111 -18.76 -4.56 -1.33
CA GLY A 111 -19.58 -4.46 -0.12
C GLY A 111 -18.77 -4.43 1.17
N GLU A 112 -19.32 -3.81 2.21
CA GLU A 112 -18.68 -3.71 3.53
C GLU A 112 -18.57 -5.06 4.26
N CYS A 113 -19.54 -5.96 4.05
CA CYS A 113 -19.70 -7.20 4.80
C CYS A 113 -18.44 -8.09 4.74
N VAL A 114 -17.91 -8.35 3.53
CA VAL A 114 -16.71 -9.20 3.37
C VAL A 114 -15.51 -8.66 4.15
N TRP A 115 -15.31 -7.34 4.16
CA TRP A 115 -14.20 -6.70 4.86
C TRP A 115 -14.41 -6.70 6.38
N GLN A 116 -15.64 -6.48 6.85
CA GLN A 116 -15.95 -6.57 8.27
C GLN A 116 -15.77 -8.00 8.80
N THR A 117 -16.25 -9.01 8.06
CA THR A 117 -16.08 -10.41 8.43
C THR A 117 -14.61 -10.80 8.41
N ALA A 118 -13.84 -10.33 7.42
CA ALA A 118 -12.40 -10.56 7.36
C ALA A 118 -11.64 -9.92 8.55
N ILE A 119 -12.01 -8.69 8.95
CA ILE A 119 -11.43 -8.04 10.13
C ILE A 119 -11.76 -8.83 11.39
N ALA A 120 -13.04 -9.19 11.59
CA ALA A 120 -13.48 -9.95 12.77
C ALA A 120 -12.77 -11.31 12.89
N ARG A 121 -12.45 -11.92 11.75
CA ARG A 121 -11.71 -13.18 11.68
C ARG A 121 -10.23 -13.01 11.99
N ASN A 122 -9.54 -12.11 11.32
CA ASN A 122 -8.07 -11.99 11.39
C ASN A 122 -7.62 -11.23 12.64
N TRP A 123 -8.41 -10.24 13.07
CA TRP A 123 -8.11 -9.39 14.22
C TRP A 123 -9.34 -9.23 15.13
N PRO A 124 -9.77 -10.29 15.83
CA PRO A 124 -10.98 -10.27 16.67
C PRO A 124 -10.99 -9.12 17.68
N SER A 125 -9.84 -8.85 18.32
CA SER A 125 -9.67 -7.75 19.28
C SER A 125 -9.85 -6.38 18.62
N ALA A 126 -9.44 -6.20 17.37
CA ALA A 126 -9.64 -4.95 16.62
C ALA A 126 -11.10 -4.83 16.12
N GLY A 127 -11.75 -5.95 15.78
CA GLY A 127 -13.16 -5.99 15.39
C GLY A 127 -14.11 -5.49 16.48
N LEU A 128 -13.79 -5.78 17.75
CA LEU A 128 -14.60 -5.39 18.92
C LEU A 128 -14.30 -3.97 19.44
N ARG A 129 -13.17 -3.38 19.04
CA ARG A 129 -12.76 -2.05 19.49
C ARG A 129 -13.47 -0.95 18.72
N LYS A 130 -13.68 0.17 19.42
CA LYS A 130 -14.00 1.44 18.75
C LYS A 130 -12.89 1.74 17.75
N ARG A 131 -13.28 1.97 16.50
CA ARG A 131 -12.39 2.36 15.42
C ARG A 131 -11.57 3.58 15.83
N TRP A 132 -10.31 3.63 15.41
CA TRP A 132 -9.43 4.75 15.71
C TRP A 132 -10.11 6.08 15.33
N PRO A 133 -10.24 7.04 16.27
CA PRO A 133 -11.08 8.23 16.09
C PRO A 133 -10.36 9.41 15.43
N GLY A 134 -9.09 9.25 15.03
CA GLY A 134 -8.27 10.37 14.63
C GLY A 134 -8.62 11.00 13.28
N PRO A 135 -7.88 12.06 12.88
CA PRO A 135 -8.23 12.95 11.78
C PRO A 135 -8.06 12.33 10.39
N ILE A 136 -7.37 11.20 10.27
CA ILE A 136 -7.36 10.44 9.01
C ILE A 136 -8.75 9.80 8.87
N PRO A 137 -9.49 10.07 7.77
CA PRO A 137 -10.90 9.70 7.67
C PRO A 137 -11.14 8.24 8.01
N ARG A 138 -12.16 8.01 8.85
CA ARG A 138 -12.59 6.68 9.31
C ARG A 138 -12.60 5.68 8.14
N GLY A 139 -13.15 6.05 6.99
CA GLY A 139 -13.10 5.25 5.76
C GLY A 139 -14.00 4.01 5.78
N SER A 140 -13.97 3.22 4.71
CA SER A 140 -14.70 1.94 4.58
C SER A 140 -14.09 0.83 5.44
N ALA A 141 -14.81 -0.26 5.72
CA ALA A 141 -14.22 -1.44 6.35
C ALA A 141 -13.04 -1.99 5.54
N ARG A 142 -13.08 -1.83 4.21
CA ARG A 142 -11.96 -2.13 3.33
C ARG A 142 -10.70 -1.34 3.69
N ARG A 143 -10.80 -0.02 3.88
CA ARG A 143 -9.65 0.80 4.30
C ARG A 143 -9.09 0.33 5.65
N ARG A 144 -9.97 0.00 6.59
CA ARG A 144 -9.56 -0.52 7.90
C ARG A 144 -8.86 -1.87 7.80
N PHE A 145 -9.37 -2.77 6.95
CA PHE A 145 -8.71 -4.05 6.68
C PHE A 145 -7.30 -3.82 6.14
N GLN A 146 -7.15 -2.91 5.16
CA GLN A 146 -5.84 -2.55 4.61
C GLN A 146 -4.91 -1.97 5.68
N ALA A 147 -5.41 -1.09 6.55
CA ALA A 147 -4.63 -0.52 7.64
C ALA A 147 -4.14 -1.62 8.61
N LEU A 148 -5.03 -2.49 9.08
CA LEU A 148 -4.68 -3.58 9.98
C LEU A 148 -3.68 -4.55 9.33
N TYR A 149 -3.88 -4.89 8.06
CA TYR A 149 -2.96 -5.72 7.30
C TYR A 149 -1.57 -5.09 7.20
N VAL A 150 -1.48 -3.78 6.91
CA VAL A 150 -0.19 -3.08 6.89
C VAL A 150 0.44 -3.04 8.29
N SER A 151 -0.32 -2.70 9.32
CA SER A 151 0.20 -2.62 10.70
C SER A 151 0.83 -3.93 11.15
N GLU A 152 0.17 -5.06 10.89
CA GLU A 152 0.66 -6.41 11.23
C GLU A 152 2.00 -6.73 10.55
N ASN A 153 2.17 -6.29 9.30
CA ASN A 153 3.36 -6.59 8.50
C ASN A 153 4.50 -5.57 8.65
N LEU A 154 4.18 -4.32 9.02
CA LEU A 154 5.16 -3.24 9.13
C LEU A 154 5.91 -3.25 10.46
N VAL A 155 5.17 -3.48 11.55
CA VAL A 155 5.73 -3.50 12.91
C VAL A 155 5.27 -4.81 13.54
N PRO A 156 6.14 -5.83 13.62
CA PRO A 156 5.82 -7.05 14.34
C PRO A 156 5.63 -6.71 15.82
N SER A 157 4.39 -6.45 16.22
CA SER A 157 4.03 -6.29 17.61
C SER A 157 3.79 -7.69 18.17
N GLY A 158 4.61 -8.13 19.13
CA GLY A 158 4.32 -9.32 19.95
C GLY A 158 3.10 -9.13 20.88
N GLY A 159 2.17 -8.24 20.51
CA GLY A 159 1.04 -7.74 21.28
C GLY A 159 -0.02 -7.17 20.34
N GLU A 160 -0.82 -6.22 20.83
CA GLU A 160 -1.94 -5.68 20.07
C GLU A 160 -1.52 -4.83 18.87
N ILE A 161 -2.20 -5.05 17.74
CA ILE A 161 -1.95 -4.33 16.51
C ILE A 161 -2.35 -2.87 16.67
N ASP A 162 -1.40 -1.99 16.39
CA ASP A 162 -1.63 -0.56 16.37
C ASP A 162 -2.24 -0.14 15.01
N GLU A 163 -3.57 0.00 14.97
CA GLU A 163 -4.33 0.41 13.77
C GLU A 163 -3.87 1.78 13.25
N LEU A 164 -3.32 2.66 14.11
CA LEU A 164 -2.84 3.98 13.73
C LEU A 164 -1.69 3.89 12.72
N VAL A 165 -0.79 2.93 12.89
CA VAL A 165 0.38 2.73 12.02
C VAL A 165 -0.05 2.52 10.56
N GLY A 166 -1.01 1.62 10.34
CA GLY A 166 -1.54 1.29 9.04
C GLY A 166 -2.33 2.43 8.41
N HIS A 167 -3.15 3.15 9.18
CA HIS A 167 -3.87 4.33 8.65
C HIS A 167 -2.91 5.43 8.24
N THR A 168 -1.85 5.63 9.01
CA THR A 168 -0.79 6.61 8.73
C THR A 168 -0.01 6.23 7.47
N TYR A 169 0.29 4.96 7.27
CA TYR A 169 0.87 4.45 6.03
C TYR A 169 -0.02 4.75 4.82
N LEU A 170 -1.31 4.39 4.89
CA LEU A 170 -2.24 4.61 3.79
C LEU A 170 -2.40 6.10 3.49
N TYR A 171 -2.51 6.93 4.53
CA TYR A 171 -2.57 8.37 4.40
C TYR A 171 -1.33 8.92 3.70
N LEU A 172 -0.13 8.55 4.15
CA LEU A 172 1.11 9.03 3.55
C LEU A 172 1.18 8.63 2.08
N LYS A 173 0.93 7.35 1.77
CA LYS A 173 0.92 6.85 0.39
C LYS A 173 -0.04 7.66 -0.50
N GLU A 174 -1.27 7.88 -0.03
CA GLU A 174 -2.27 8.69 -0.74
C GLU A 174 -1.84 10.15 -0.93
N GLN A 175 -1.13 10.76 0.03
CA GLN A 175 -0.62 12.12 -0.15
C GLN A 175 0.50 12.17 -1.19
N LEU A 176 1.40 11.19 -1.20
CA LEU A 176 2.51 11.13 -2.15
C LEU A 176 2.04 10.86 -3.59
N GLU A 177 0.95 10.13 -3.76
CA GLU A 177 0.35 9.82 -5.07
C GLU A 177 -0.54 10.97 -5.62
N ARG A 178 -0.74 12.06 -4.87
CA ARG A 178 -1.53 13.21 -5.34
C ARG A 178 -0.72 14.05 -6.35
N PRO A 179 -1.37 14.58 -7.40
CA PRO A 179 -0.73 15.51 -8.33
C PRO A 179 -0.14 16.74 -7.65
N VAL A 180 -0.85 17.27 -6.65
CA VAL A 180 -0.41 18.38 -5.80
C VAL A 180 -0.20 17.83 -4.39
N MET A 181 1.07 17.56 -4.08
CA MET A 181 1.50 17.05 -2.78
C MET A 181 1.92 18.23 -1.88
N PRO A 182 1.49 18.27 -0.61
CA PRO A 182 2.07 19.16 0.40
C PRO A 182 3.58 18.91 0.56
N PRO A 183 4.38 19.89 1.02
CA PRO A 183 5.77 19.66 1.39
C PRO A 183 5.92 18.43 2.29
N SER A 184 6.92 17.58 2.01
CA SER A 184 7.11 16.33 2.76
C SER A 184 7.40 16.58 4.25
N SER A 185 7.94 17.74 4.61
CA SER A 185 8.11 18.19 5.99
C SER A 185 6.78 18.38 6.73
N ILE A 186 5.75 18.93 6.06
CA ILE A 186 4.41 19.09 6.62
C ILE A 186 3.74 17.72 6.79
N LEU A 187 3.91 16.83 5.81
CA LEU A 187 3.42 15.45 5.91
C LEU A 187 4.06 14.72 7.08
N HIS A 188 5.39 14.83 7.24
CA HIS A 188 6.10 14.24 8.35
C HIS A 188 5.63 14.80 9.70
N GLY A 189 5.52 16.13 9.83
CA GLY A 189 5.04 16.75 11.07
C GLY A 189 3.61 16.32 11.43
N THR A 190 2.72 16.24 10.44
CA THR A 190 1.35 15.74 10.64
C THR A 190 1.35 14.32 11.21
N ILE A 191 2.21 13.43 10.69
CA ILE A 191 2.34 12.05 11.17
C ILE A 191 2.82 12.03 12.63
N ILE A 192 3.84 12.83 12.94
CA ILE A 192 4.38 12.95 14.30
C ILE A 192 3.29 13.41 15.28
N ASP A 193 2.54 14.46 14.92
CA ASP A 193 1.45 15.00 15.74
C ASP A 193 0.38 13.93 16.01
N GLN A 194 0.07 13.06 15.04
CA GLN A 194 -0.89 11.98 15.24
C GLN A 194 -0.42 10.96 16.27
N PHE A 195 0.84 10.55 16.20
CA PHE A 195 1.40 9.60 17.17
C PHE A 195 1.47 10.19 18.57
N ILE A 196 1.87 11.45 18.71
CA ILE A 196 1.93 12.15 19.99
C ILE A 196 0.52 12.34 20.58
N ALA A 197 -0.46 12.75 19.76
CA ALA A 197 -1.85 12.87 20.19
C ALA A 197 -2.46 11.53 20.64
N CYS A 198 -1.94 10.41 20.14
CA CYS A 198 -2.31 9.06 20.57
C CYS A 198 -1.47 8.54 21.75
N GLY A 199 -0.69 9.40 22.41
CA GLY A 199 0.04 9.08 23.64
C GLY A 199 1.44 8.49 23.45
N ASN A 200 2.00 8.52 22.22
CA ASN A 200 3.39 8.12 22.01
C ASN A 200 4.36 9.24 22.41
N THR A 201 5.55 8.86 22.88
CA THR A 201 6.66 9.83 23.08
C THR A 201 7.14 10.35 21.73
N GLY A 202 7.81 11.51 21.73
CA GLY A 202 8.41 12.07 20.51
C GLY A 202 9.38 11.09 19.82
N GLU A 203 10.18 10.35 20.60
CA GLU A 203 11.08 9.30 20.09
C GLU A 203 10.32 8.17 19.40
N LYS A 204 9.31 7.60 20.06
CA LYS A 204 8.52 6.52 19.49
C LYS A 204 7.73 6.98 18.26
N ALA A 205 7.20 8.20 18.28
CA ALA A 205 6.54 8.82 17.13
C ALA A 205 7.50 8.96 15.94
N HIS A 206 8.72 9.46 16.17
CA HIS A 206 9.76 9.61 15.15
C HIS A 206 10.19 8.27 14.55
N ASP A 207 10.36 7.24 15.38
CA ASP A 207 10.72 5.89 14.94
C ASP A 207 9.63 5.25 14.09
N LEU A 208 8.37 5.35 14.53
CA LEU A 208 7.22 4.83 13.78
C LEU A 208 7.04 5.58 12.46
N ALA A 209 7.11 6.91 12.49
CA ALA A 209 7.06 7.73 11.28
C ALA A 209 8.16 7.35 10.30
N SER A 210 9.39 7.13 10.77
CA SER A 210 10.52 6.71 9.93
C SER A 210 10.29 5.35 9.28
N LYS A 211 9.77 4.35 10.03
CA LYS A 211 9.42 3.03 9.48
C LYS A 211 8.33 3.13 8.41
N ILE A 212 7.31 3.94 8.65
CA ILE A 212 6.21 4.18 7.72
C ILE A 212 6.73 4.82 6.43
N TRP A 213 7.54 5.88 6.54
CA TRP A 213 8.15 6.55 5.39
C TRP A 213 8.96 5.58 4.53
N LEU A 214 9.83 4.78 5.15
CA LEU A 214 10.63 3.78 4.45
C LEU A 214 9.75 2.79 3.67
N ALA A 215 8.75 2.22 4.33
CA ALA A 215 7.86 1.27 3.69
C ALA A 215 7.01 1.89 2.58
N VAL A 216 6.54 3.14 2.75
CA VAL A 216 5.81 3.83 1.68
C VAL A 216 6.73 4.06 0.48
N ILE A 217 7.95 4.59 0.68
CA ILE A 217 8.92 4.81 -0.40
C ILE A 217 9.23 3.51 -1.14
N ASP A 218 9.44 2.42 -0.41
CA ASP A 218 9.69 1.09 -0.98
C ASP A 218 8.48 0.57 -1.77
N SER A 219 7.27 0.98 -1.39
CA SER A 219 6.03 0.56 -2.04
C SER A 219 5.66 1.36 -3.31
N LEU A 220 6.34 2.46 -3.60
CA LEU A 220 6.05 3.29 -4.76
C LEU A 220 6.48 2.58 -6.05
N GLU A 221 5.59 2.61 -7.05
CA GLU A 221 5.85 2.04 -8.39
C GLU A 221 7.03 2.71 -9.08
N GLU A 222 7.77 1.94 -9.89
CA GLU A 222 8.86 2.46 -10.72
C GLU A 222 8.30 3.11 -11.99
N ASN A 223 7.86 4.37 -11.87
CA ASN A 223 7.33 5.15 -12.98
C ASN A 223 7.81 6.62 -12.92
N GLN A 224 7.56 7.37 -13.99
CA GLN A 224 7.99 8.76 -14.12
C GLN A 224 7.44 9.67 -13.00
N GLN A 225 6.23 9.39 -12.51
CA GLN A 225 5.63 10.19 -11.43
C GLN A 225 6.40 10.00 -10.13
N THR A 226 6.76 8.75 -9.80
CA THR A 226 7.58 8.43 -8.62
C THR A 226 8.97 9.06 -8.70
N PHE A 227 9.59 9.07 -9.88
CA PHE A 227 10.88 9.76 -10.07
C PHE A 227 10.78 11.25 -9.74
N LEU A 228 9.80 11.96 -10.31
CA LEU A 228 9.60 13.40 -10.06
C LEU A 228 9.27 13.68 -8.59
N LEU A 229 8.49 12.80 -7.95
CA LEU A 229 8.17 12.87 -6.54
C LEU A 229 9.44 12.75 -5.67
N LEU A 230 10.23 11.68 -5.86
CA LEU A 230 11.43 11.45 -5.05
C LEU A 230 12.47 12.54 -5.25
N LYS A 231 12.64 13.02 -6.49
CA LYS A 231 13.51 14.16 -6.80
C LYS A 231 13.08 15.41 -6.04
N ARG A 232 11.78 15.74 -6.03
CA ARG A 232 11.23 16.85 -5.24
C ARG A 232 11.55 16.66 -3.75
N VAL A 233 11.27 15.48 -3.20
CA VAL A 233 11.52 15.17 -1.78
C VAL A 233 13.01 15.29 -1.40
N ALA A 234 13.93 14.94 -2.30
CA ALA A 234 15.37 15.06 -2.12
C ALA A 234 15.85 16.53 -2.17
N GLN A 235 15.23 17.35 -3.02
CA GLN A 235 15.52 18.76 -3.20
C GLN A 235 14.83 19.66 -2.18
N GLU A 236 13.79 19.17 -1.49
CA GLU A 236 13.23 19.84 -0.34
C GLU A 236 14.34 20.02 0.71
N GLY A 237 14.72 21.28 0.94
CA GLY A 237 15.70 21.64 1.94
C GLY A 237 15.33 21.07 3.31
N GLU A 238 16.33 20.82 4.15
CA GLU A 238 16.05 20.67 5.57
C GLU A 238 15.65 22.04 6.09
N PHE A 239 14.35 22.29 6.14
CA PHE A 239 13.86 23.17 7.20
C PHE A 239 14.43 22.57 8.49
N PHE A 240 15.25 23.32 9.22
CA PHE A 240 15.81 22.93 10.52
C PHE A 240 14.65 22.76 11.51
N LEU A 241 13.90 21.67 11.36
CA LEU A 241 12.82 21.30 12.23
C LEU A 241 13.46 20.60 13.44
N PRO A 242 13.11 21.01 14.67
CA PRO A 242 13.62 20.35 15.85
C PRO A 242 13.13 18.90 15.87
N PHE A 243 13.92 18.03 16.50
CA PHE A 243 13.44 16.70 16.85
C PHE A 243 12.13 16.82 17.66
N PRO A 244 11.10 15.99 17.41
CA PRO A 244 11.03 14.83 16.50
C PRO A 244 10.59 15.10 15.05
N TYR A 245 10.46 16.37 14.65
CA TYR A 245 9.87 16.79 13.37
C TYR A 245 10.85 16.80 12.17
N SER A 246 12.14 16.65 12.42
CA SER A 246 13.11 16.38 11.35
C SER A 246 12.91 14.96 10.83
N ARG A 247 13.00 14.77 9.50
CA ARG A 247 13.00 13.42 8.91
C ARG A 247 14.29 12.70 9.29
N SER A 248 14.21 11.41 9.59
CA SER A 248 15.42 10.64 9.91
C SER A 248 16.35 10.51 8.71
N TYR A 249 17.64 10.44 8.98
CA TYR A 249 18.68 10.18 7.99
C TYR A 249 18.40 8.93 7.16
N ARG A 250 17.79 7.90 7.75
CA ARG A 250 17.42 6.66 7.06
C ARG A 250 16.39 6.89 5.96
N VAL A 251 15.37 7.71 6.22
CA VAL A 251 14.34 8.05 5.23
C VAL A 251 14.96 8.83 4.08
N LEU A 252 15.75 9.86 4.38
CA LEU A 252 16.42 10.66 3.36
C LEU A 252 17.38 9.82 2.53
N TRP A 253 18.20 9.00 3.19
CA TRP A 253 19.10 8.07 2.51
C TRP A 253 18.34 7.18 1.53
N ARG A 254 17.20 6.61 1.94
CA ARG A 254 16.42 5.73 1.06
C ARG A 254 15.85 6.45 -0.17
N VAL A 255 15.49 7.74 -0.05
CA VAL A 255 15.09 8.56 -1.21
C VAL A 255 16.24 8.67 -2.21
N PHE A 256 17.43 9.05 -1.76
CA PHE A 256 18.61 9.16 -2.64
C PHE A 256 19.03 7.81 -3.22
N ASP A 257 19.01 6.76 -2.41
CA ASP A 257 19.31 5.41 -2.84
C ASP A 257 18.41 5.00 -4.00
N LYS A 258 17.08 5.12 -3.84
CA LYS A 258 16.10 4.79 -4.88
C LYS A 258 16.27 5.65 -6.14
N LEU A 259 16.61 6.95 -5.99
CA LEU A 259 16.92 7.81 -7.13
C LEU A 259 18.15 7.33 -7.91
N PHE A 260 19.24 7.00 -7.23
CA PHE A 260 20.50 6.64 -7.88
C PHE A 260 20.62 5.17 -8.28
N THR A 261 19.77 4.28 -7.76
CA THR A 261 19.72 2.86 -8.15
C THR A 261 18.61 2.58 -9.15
N ASP A 262 17.38 2.98 -8.83
CA ASP A 262 16.18 2.53 -9.57
C ASP A 262 15.82 3.52 -10.68
N PHE A 263 16.13 4.81 -10.51
CA PHE A 263 15.80 5.88 -11.46
C PHE A 263 17.02 6.59 -12.07
N ARG A 264 18.20 5.96 -12.05
CA ARG A 264 19.44 6.56 -12.54
C ARG A 264 19.30 7.09 -13.96
N ASP A 265 18.73 6.28 -14.83
CA ASP A 265 18.61 6.58 -16.26
C ASP A 265 17.55 7.65 -16.57
N CYS A 266 16.78 8.08 -15.56
CA CYS A 266 15.79 9.16 -15.69
C CYS A 266 16.41 10.56 -15.54
N PHE A 267 17.64 10.68 -15.07
CA PHE A 267 18.31 11.97 -14.90
C PHE A 267 18.86 12.51 -16.22
N SER A 268 18.77 13.82 -16.42
CA SER A 268 19.73 14.51 -17.29
C SER A 268 21.07 14.69 -16.57
N GLY A 269 22.16 14.86 -17.33
CA GLY A 269 23.51 14.97 -16.75
C GLY A 269 23.66 16.10 -15.72
N ALA A 270 23.08 17.28 -15.98
CA ALA A 270 23.09 18.39 -15.03
C ALA A 270 22.29 18.07 -13.75
N GLU A 271 21.09 17.51 -13.90
CA GLU A 271 20.23 17.17 -12.76
C GLU A 271 20.84 16.09 -11.88
N TYR A 272 21.54 15.12 -12.47
CA TYR A 272 22.25 14.08 -11.75
C TYR A 272 23.29 14.70 -10.80
N HIS A 273 24.12 15.60 -11.32
CA HIS A 273 25.16 16.26 -10.53
C HIS A 273 24.60 17.16 -9.43
N ASP A 274 23.49 17.87 -9.68
CA ASP A 274 22.84 18.71 -8.67
C ASP A 274 22.29 17.88 -7.51
N VAL A 275 21.60 16.77 -7.82
CA VAL A 275 21.06 15.86 -6.80
C VAL A 275 22.20 15.15 -6.07
N LEU A 276 23.28 14.77 -6.76
CA LEU A 276 24.47 14.16 -6.14
C LEU A 276 25.20 15.14 -5.21
N SER A 277 25.31 16.42 -5.59
CA SER A 277 25.86 17.46 -4.73
C SER A 277 25.04 17.62 -3.44
N THR A 278 23.71 17.59 -3.57
CA THR A 278 22.78 17.61 -2.44
C THR A 278 22.95 16.37 -1.55
N ALA A 279 23.19 15.20 -2.13
CA ALA A 279 23.48 13.99 -1.36
C ALA A 279 24.82 14.10 -0.61
N LYS A 280 25.87 14.61 -1.25
CA LYS A 280 27.22 14.77 -0.66
C LYS A 280 27.29 15.81 0.46
N SER A 281 26.44 16.83 0.43
CA SER A 281 26.36 17.81 1.53
C SER A 281 25.68 17.23 2.77
N ARG A 282 24.85 16.19 2.61
CA ARG A 282 24.12 15.52 3.70
C ARG A 282 24.82 14.28 4.21
N PHE A 283 25.35 13.45 3.32
CA PHE A 283 25.95 12.18 3.66
C PHE A 283 27.43 12.18 3.28
N GLN A 284 28.30 11.92 4.27
CA GLN A 284 29.70 11.63 4.00
C GLN A 284 30.14 10.39 4.81
N PRO A 285 30.65 9.34 4.13
CA PRO A 285 30.81 9.19 2.68
C PRO A 285 29.48 8.85 1.95
N VAL A 286 29.39 9.18 0.67
CA VAL A 286 28.33 8.65 -0.23
C VAL A 286 28.76 7.29 -0.82
N PRO A 287 27.82 6.36 -1.10
CA PRO A 287 28.12 5.08 -1.74
C PRO A 287 28.77 5.25 -3.10
N SER A 288 29.76 4.40 -3.42
CA SER A 288 30.37 4.35 -4.75
C SER A 288 29.35 3.99 -5.83
N THR A 289 28.32 3.23 -5.49
CA THR A 289 27.20 2.94 -6.38
C THR A 289 26.48 4.21 -6.84
N TRP A 290 26.50 5.30 -6.07
CA TRP A 290 25.91 6.59 -6.46
C TRP A 290 26.86 7.49 -7.25
N LEU A 291 28.11 7.10 -7.45
CA LEU A 291 29.14 7.93 -8.13
C LEU A 291 29.27 7.54 -9.61
N GLY A 292 28.16 7.20 -10.25
CA GLY A 292 28.12 6.63 -11.59
C GLY A 292 27.47 7.55 -12.61
N HIS A 293 28.32 8.32 -13.30
CA HIS A 293 28.16 8.68 -14.70
C HIS A 293 29.52 8.84 -15.37
#